data_AF-A0A1F1L0S6-F1
#
_entry.id   AF-A0A1F1L0S6-F1
#
_cell.length_a   1.000
_cell.length_b   1.000
_cell.length_c   1.000
_cell.angle_alpha   90.00
_cell.angle_beta   90.00
_cell.angle_gamma   90.00
#
_symmetry.space_group_name_H-M   'P 1'
#
loop_
_entity.id
_entity.type
_entity.pdbx_description
1 polymer ?
#
loop_
_entity_poly.entity_id
_entity_poly.type
_entity_poly.pdbx_seq_one_letter_code
_entity_poly.pdbx_strand_id
1 'polypeptide(L)'
;MEDSPRVLDDWLAAHPEGVACVIRAAGSPGVERAFSDRVRTLTPAEAKGLEFDLVVDPESFGSGDTDSGITGAVDRYVAKTRATRQLIELRP
;
A
#
# COMPACT_ATOMS: atom_id res chain seq x y z
N MET A 1 -13.11 -10.27 -2.92
CA MET A 1 -11.90 -9.49 -3.18
C MET A 1 -12.30 -8.04 -3.45
N GLU A 2 -12.86 -7.37 -2.43
CA GLU A 2 -13.51 -6.04 -2.56
C GLU A 2 -13.33 -5.17 -1.29
N ASP A 3 -12.36 -5.49 -0.42
CA ASP A 3 -12.25 -4.87 0.91
C ASP A 3 -11.35 -3.62 0.94
N SER A 4 -10.37 -3.49 0.03
CA SER A 4 -9.48 -2.32 -0.05
C SER A 4 -10.20 -0.98 -0.30
N PRO A 5 -11.19 -0.89 -1.22
CA PRO A 5 -11.82 0.39 -1.54
C PRO A 5 -12.61 0.94 -0.35
N ARG A 6 -13.41 0.10 0.32
CA ARG A 6 -14.25 0.54 1.44
C ARG A 6 -13.45 1.07 2.62
N VAL A 7 -12.42 0.33 3.04
CA VAL A 7 -11.59 0.74 4.17
C VAL A 7 -10.88 2.06 3.88
N LEU A 8 -10.42 2.25 2.65
CA LEU A 8 -9.79 3.50 2.22
C LEU A 8 -10.81 4.66 2.16
N ASP A 9 -11.98 4.43 1.57
CA ASP A 9 -13.05 5.43 1.47
C ASP A 9 -13.53 5.89 2.87
N ASP A 10 -13.76 4.95 3.78
CA ASP A 10 -14.16 5.24 5.17
C ASP A 10 -13.07 6.04 5.89
N TRP A 11 -11.80 5.69 5.68
CA TRP A 11 -10.68 6.40 6.28
C TRP A 11 -10.55 7.83 5.73
N LEU A 12 -10.68 8.00 4.41
CA LEU A 12 -10.61 9.31 3.76
C LEU A 12 -11.77 10.23 4.20
N ALA A 13 -12.96 9.68 4.41
CA ALA A 13 -14.10 10.41 4.95
C ALA A 13 -13.85 10.89 6.39
N ALA A 14 -13.18 10.08 7.21
CA ALA A 14 -12.83 10.44 8.59
C ALA A 14 -11.61 11.37 8.70
N HIS A 15 -10.71 11.36 7.69
CA HIS A 15 -9.47 12.13 7.69
C HIS A 15 -9.44 13.09 6.50
N PRO A 16 -10.13 14.24 6.56
CA PRO A 16 -10.30 15.15 5.43
C PRO A 16 -9.03 15.90 4.99
N GLU A 17 -7.92 15.79 5.72
CA GLU A 17 -6.62 16.35 5.33
C GLU A 17 -5.52 15.29 5.12
N GLY A 18 -5.78 14.03 5.49
CA GLY A 18 -4.77 12.98 5.41
C GLY A 18 -4.46 12.51 3.98
N VAL A 19 -3.26 11.98 3.77
CA VAL A 19 -2.86 11.36 2.51
C VAL A 19 -2.69 9.84 2.67
N ALA A 20 -3.17 9.10 1.69
CA ALA A 20 -3.13 7.64 1.72
C ALA A 20 -2.28 7.09 0.56
N CYS A 21 -1.58 5.99 0.84
CA CYS A 21 -0.83 5.24 -0.15
C CYS A 21 -1.30 3.79 -0.18
N VAL A 22 -1.57 3.28 -1.37
CA VAL A 22 -1.83 1.87 -1.62
C VAL A 22 -0.58 1.26 -2.24
N ILE A 23 -0.03 0.25 -1.59
CA ILE A 23 1.16 -0.45 -2.06
C ILE A 23 0.74 -1.53 -3.07
N ARG A 24 1.41 -1.59 -4.22
CA ARG A 24 1.22 -2.66 -5.22
C ARG A 24 2.52 -3.41 -5.48
N ALA A 25 2.41 -4.69 -5.83
CA ALA A 25 3.55 -5.45 -6.32
C ALA A 25 4.02 -4.94 -7.68
N ALA A 26 5.33 -4.91 -7.88
CA ALA A 26 5.92 -4.60 -9.18
C ALA A 26 5.44 -5.63 -10.22
N GLY A 27 4.90 -5.17 -11.34
CA GLY A 27 4.37 -6.05 -12.39
C GLY A 27 2.98 -6.63 -12.15
N SER A 28 2.37 -6.43 -10.97
CA SER A 28 0.93 -6.67 -10.82
C SER A 28 0.16 -5.60 -11.59
N PRO A 29 -0.95 -5.97 -12.28
CA PRO A 29 -1.88 -4.98 -12.82
C PRO A 29 -2.37 -4.14 -11.65
N GLY A 30 -1.80 -2.93 -11.53
CA GLY A 30 -2.17 -2.01 -10.50
C GLY A 30 -3.63 -1.64 -10.70
N VAL A 31 -4.37 -1.51 -9.60
CA VAL A 31 -5.59 -0.71 -9.65
C VAL A 31 -5.14 0.70 -10.02
N GLU A 32 -5.21 1.02 -11.32
CA GLU A 32 -4.90 2.34 -11.90
C GLU A 32 -6.01 3.35 -11.56
N ARG A 33 -6.63 3.18 -10.39
CA ARG A 33 -7.56 4.16 -9.86
C ARG A 33 -6.73 5.22 -9.18
N ALA A 34 -6.60 6.34 -9.87
CA ALA A 34 -6.45 7.64 -9.23
C ALA A 34 -7.69 7.83 -8.33
N PHE A 35 -7.65 7.31 -7.10
CA PHE A 35 -8.79 7.39 -6.19
C PHE A 35 -9.03 8.84 -5.70
N SER A 36 -8.03 9.72 -5.78
CA SER A 36 -8.13 11.20 -5.70
C SER A 36 -6.73 11.81 -5.74
N ASP A 37 -6.59 13.13 -5.74
CA ASP A 37 -5.30 13.84 -5.52
C ASP A 37 -4.59 13.41 -4.21
N ARG A 38 -5.31 12.77 -3.28
CA ARG A 38 -4.86 12.43 -1.93
C ARG A 38 -4.55 10.94 -1.75
N VAL A 39 -4.85 10.12 -2.76
CA VAL A 39 -4.53 8.69 -2.78
C VAL A 39 -3.52 8.42 -3.87
N ARG A 40 -2.38 7.83 -3.51
CA ARG A 40 -1.37 7.39 -4.47
C ARG A 40 -1.24 5.88 -4.43
N THR A 41 -1.10 5.27 -5.61
CA THR A 41 -0.78 3.85 -5.72
C THR A 41 0.67 3.73 -6.16
N LEU A 42 1.54 3.21 -5.28
CA LEU A 42 2.98 3.14 -5.50
C LEU A 42 3.48 1.72 -5.26
N THR A 43 4.59 1.36 -5.90
CA THR A 43 5.38 0.20 -5.47
C THR A 43 6.15 0.54 -4.18
N PRO A 44 6.59 -0.47 -3.41
CA PRO A 44 7.45 -0.26 -2.24
C PRO A 44 8.68 0.59 -2.56
N ALA A 45 9.32 0.35 -3.71
CA ALA A 45 10.47 1.09 -4.17
C ALA A 45 10.14 2.58 -4.45
N GLU A 46 8.99 2.87 -5.05
CA GLU A 46 8.53 4.24 -5.31
C GLU A 46 8.07 4.97 -4.04
N ALA A 47 7.56 4.25 -3.05
CA ALA A 47 7.15 4.83 -1.77
C ALA A 47 8.34 5.20 -0.87
N LYS A 48 9.55 4.73 -1.20
CA LYS A 48 10.76 4.99 -0.42
C LYS A 48 11.04 6.51 -0.33
N GLY A 49 11.21 7.00 0.89
CA GLY A 49 11.48 8.43 1.14
C GLY A 49 10.23 9.32 1.08
N LEU A 50 9.06 8.74 0.81
CA LEU A 50 7.77 9.39 1.00
C LEU A 50 7.15 8.95 2.33
N GLU A 51 6.20 9.74 2.81
CA GLU A 51 5.47 9.47 4.04
C GLU A 51 3.98 9.69 3.80
N PHE A 52 3.16 8.83 4.38
CA PHE A 52 1.71 8.86 4.24
C PHE A 52 1.04 8.63 5.58
N ASP A 53 -0.09 9.29 5.82
CA ASP A 53 -0.87 9.08 7.03
C ASP A 53 -1.43 7.65 7.09
N LEU A 54 -1.90 7.16 5.95
CA LEU A 54 -2.37 5.79 5.78
C LEU A 54 -1.53 5.06 4.72
N VAL A 55 -1.06 3.87 5.06
CA VAL A 55 -0.54 2.92 4.07
C VAL A 55 -1.41 1.66 4.07
N VAL A 56 -1.86 1.25 2.89
CA VAL A 56 -2.59 0.00 2.64
C VAL A 56 -1.64 -0.97 1.93
N ASP A 57 -1.30 -2.06 2.60
CA ASP A 57 -0.31 -3.04 2.16
C ASP A 57 -0.99 -4.42 1.94
N PRO A 58 -1.19 -4.88 0.69
CA PRO A 58 -1.75 -6.20 0.43
C PRO A 58 -0.75 -7.30 0.81
N GLU A 59 -1.08 -8.15 1.77
CA GLU A 59 -0.18 -9.17 2.36
C GLU A 59 0.49 -10.13 1.35
N SER A 60 0.00 -10.21 0.11
CA SER A 60 0.46 -11.14 -0.95
C SER A 60 1.86 -10.86 -1.55
N PHE A 61 2.70 -10.00 -0.96
CA PHE A 61 4.08 -9.83 -1.45
C PHE A 61 4.93 -11.07 -1.12
N GLY A 62 5.23 -11.90 -2.13
CA GLY A 62 6.40 -12.78 -2.12
C GLY A 62 6.25 -14.21 -1.58
N SER A 63 5.19 -14.94 -1.92
CA SER A 63 5.04 -16.37 -1.56
C SER A 63 5.92 -17.35 -2.36
N GLY A 64 7.05 -16.92 -2.95
CA GLY A 64 7.89 -17.75 -3.83
C GLY A 64 9.26 -18.08 -3.24
N ASP A 65 9.61 -19.37 -3.21
CA ASP A 65 10.92 -19.93 -2.79
C ASP A 65 12.07 -19.62 -3.77
N THR A 66 12.37 -18.36 -4.05
CA THR A 66 13.56 -17.93 -4.82
C THR A 66 13.93 -16.49 -4.42
N ASP A 67 14.97 -15.88 -5.01
CA ASP A 67 15.41 -14.48 -4.84
C ASP A 67 14.26 -13.44 -4.70
N SER A 68 13.10 -13.71 -5.34
CA SER A 68 11.85 -12.96 -5.21
C SER A 68 11.22 -12.91 -3.81
N GLY A 69 11.46 -13.91 -2.95
CA GLY A 69 10.98 -13.94 -1.57
C GLY A 69 11.70 -12.93 -0.67
N ILE A 70 12.99 -12.69 -0.92
CA ILE A 70 13.76 -11.64 -0.22
C ILE A 70 13.27 -10.27 -0.68
N THR A 71 13.09 -10.08 -2.00
CA THR A 71 12.52 -8.84 -2.53
C THR A 71 11.14 -8.55 -1.92
N GLY A 72 10.26 -9.55 -1.83
CA GLY A 72 8.95 -9.41 -1.19
C GLY A 72 9.02 -9.02 0.30
N ALA A 73 9.95 -9.59 1.05
CA ALA A 73 10.15 -9.25 2.46
C ALA A 73 10.69 -7.81 2.65
N VAL A 74 11.64 -7.39 1.81
CA VAL A 74 12.20 -6.02 1.82
C VAL A 74 11.12 -5.01 1.44
N ASP A 75 10.36 -5.32 0.39
CA ASP A 75 9.23 -4.50 -0.09
C ASP A 75 8.20 -4.27 1.00
N ARG A 76 7.83 -5.33 1.72
CA ARG A 76 6.92 -5.25 2.86
C ARG A 76 7.50 -4.40 3.98
N TYR A 77 8.79 -4.58 4.32
CA TYR A 77 9.43 -3.74 5.33
C TYR A 77 9.42 -2.26 4.93
N VAL A 78 9.72 -1.95 3.67
CA VAL A 78 9.66 -0.58 3.17
C VAL A 78 8.25 -0.03 3.33
N ALA A 79 7.22 -0.72 2.85
CA ALA A 79 5.81 -0.33 2.97
C ALA A 79 5.42 0.00 4.42
N LYS A 80 5.74 -0.90 5.36
CA LYS A 80 5.41 -0.74 6.80
C LYS A 80 6.01 0.52 7.42
N THR A 81 7.14 0.98 6.92
CA THR A 81 7.84 2.15 7.48
C THR A 81 7.42 3.48 6.86
N ARG A 82 6.49 3.48 5.88
CA ARG A 82 6.02 4.73 5.25
C ARG A 82 4.78 5.32 5.92
N ALA A 83 4.09 4.55 6.77
CA ALA A 83 2.92 5.00 7.51
C ALA A 83 3.31 5.87 8.71
N THR A 84 2.73 7.07 8.81
CA THR A 84 2.94 7.98 9.94
C THR A 84 1.82 7.92 10.98
N ARG A 85 0.62 7.49 10.59
CA ARG A 85 -0.51 7.29 11.52
C ARG A 85 -1.01 5.85 11.55
N GLN A 86 -1.31 5.29 10.38
CA GLN A 86 -1.97 3.99 10.29
C GLN A 86 -1.42 3.14 9.14
N LEU A 87 -1.28 1.85 9.42
CA LEU A 87 -0.93 0.82 8.45
C LEU A 87 -2.06 -0.21 8.45
N ILE A 88 -2.58 -0.53 7.27
CA ILE A 88 -3.60 -1.56 7.10
C ILE A 88 -3.02 -2.66 6.22
N GLU A 89 -2.87 -3.85 6.78
CA GLU A 89 -2.48 -5.05 6.04
C GLU A 89 -3.74 -5.77 5.56
N LEU A 90 -3.88 -5.92 4.23
CA LEU A 90 -5.00 -6.65 3.65
C LEU A 90 -4.58 -8.11 3.45
N ARG A 91 -5.20 -9.01 4.20
CA ARG A 91 -5.05 -10.45 3.96
C ARG A 91 -5.98 -10.89 2.83
N PRO A 92 -5.54 -11.82 1.96
CA PRO A 92 -6.37 -12.37 0.89
C PRO A 92 -7.61 -13.11 1.42
#